data_AF-A0A0V1LME1-F1
#
_entry.id   AF-A0A0V1LME1-F1
#
_cell.length_a   1.000
_cell.length_b   1.000
_cell.length_c   1.000
_cell.angle_alpha   90.00
_cell.angle_beta   90.00
_cell.angle_gamma   90.00
#
_symmetry.space_group_name_H-M   'P 1'
#
loop_
_entity.id
_entity.type
_entity.pdbx_description
1 polymer ?
#
loop_
_entity_poly.entity_id
_entity_poly.type
_entity_poly.pdbx_seq_one_letter_code
_entity_poly.pdbx_strand_id
1 'polypeptide(L)'
;MKRKQKSKSYKLNETWTMWMCKSEVRPSQGNWETNLVQLEKLRTAEDFWELYRKLPKPSELPANEHMFLFKRSVVPIWSDPENLDGCRITLKVERQVDNGQQCDVYWHELVAAALEGRFGWCDTYVNGVSVGSDANVLKLRIWVRAYNGVAIQWMIRLAASRFLGCNIADLTVHKDLSRNLCRINDDKCVQCATADNIATWDKKRKEDHFDDLPNGSLNCNNAYNQLGFFDPKLNALY
;
A
#
# COMPACT_ATOMS: atom_id res chain seq x y z
N MET A 1 -19.69 -28.52 -31.47
CA MET A 1 -19.84 -27.31 -30.62
C MET A 1 -19.01 -27.47 -29.36
N LYS A 2 -17.91 -26.75 -29.19
CA LYS A 2 -17.12 -26.76 -27.94
C LYS A 2 -17.84 -25.86 -26.93
N ARG A 3 -18.37 -26.43 -25.84
CA ARG A 3 -18.89 -25.66 -24.69
C ARG A 3 -17.74 -24.79 -24.17
N LYS A 4 -17.85 -23.46 -24.31
CA LYS A 4 -16.99 -22.52 -23.57
C LYS A 4 -17.31 -22.73 -22.09
N GLN A 5 -16.42 -23.40 -21.36
CA GLN A 5 -16.48 -23.42 -19.91
C GLN A 5 -16.37 -21.98 -19.43
N LYS A 6 -17.36 -21.53 -18.66
CA LYS A 6 -17.32 -20.22 -17.99
C LYS A 6 -16.21 -20.32 -16.95
N SER A 7 -15.10 -19.61 -17.14
CA SER A 7 -13.99 -19.63 -16.19
C SER A 7 -14.50 -19.18 -14.83
N LYS A 8 -14.18 -19.95 -13.78
CA LYS A 8 -14.48 -19.58 -12.40
C LYS A 8 -13.66 -18.33 -12.08
N SER A 9 -14.32 -17.19 -11.93
CA SER A 9 -13.66 -15.94 -11.54
C SER A 9 -13.50 -15.89 -10.02
N TYR A 10 -12.31 -15.52 -9.56
CA TYR A 10 -11.99 -15.43 -8.14
C TYR A 10 -12.11 -13.98 -7.68
N LYS A 11 -13.17 -13.68 -6.92
CA LYS A 11 -13.41 -12.36 -6.35
C LYS A 11 -12.38 -12.07 -5.25
N LEU A 12 -11.79 -10.87 -5.29
CA LEU A 12 -10.88 -10.39 -4.23
C LEU A 12 -11.68 -10.02 -2.97
N ASN A 13 -11.05 -10.15 -1.80
CA ASN A 13 -11.66 -9.79 -0.52
C ASN A 13 -12.03 -8.30 -0.45
N GLU A 14 -11.21 -7.47 -1.08
CA GLU A 14 -11.37 -6.02 -1.16
C GLU A 14 -11.28 -5.58 -2.63
N THR A 15 -11.86 -4.44 -2.95
CA THR A 15 -11.58 -3.78 -4.24
C THR A 15 -10.22 -3.10 -4.13
N TRP A 16 -9.38 -3.26 -5.14
CA TRP A 16 -8.07 -2.61 -5.19
C TRP A 16 -7.98 -1.66 -6.37
N THR A 17 -7.15 -0.63 -6.27
CA THR A 17 -6.88 0.31 -7.35
C THR A 17 -5.38 0.37 -7.58
N MET A 18 -4.97 0.14 -8.83
CA MET A 18 -3.59 0.29 -9.26
C MET A 18 -3.34 1.72 -9.75
N TRP A 19 -2.20 2.30 -9.34
CA TRP A 19 -1.78 3.63 -9.73
C TRP A 19 -0.32 3.64 -10.18
N MET A 20 0.04 4.62 -10.99
CA MET A 20 1.41 4.85 -11.43
C MET A 20 1.71 6.35 -11.41
N CYS A 21 2.86 6.72 -10.87
CA CYS A 21 3.41 8.07 -10.98
C CYS A 21 4.59 8.02 -11.94
N LYS A 22 4.49 8.73 -13.05
CA LYS A 22 5.56 8.83 -14.06
C LYS A 22 6.37 10.10 -13.83
N SER A 23 7.68 10.01 -14.01
CA SER A 23 8.53 11.19 -14.00
C SER A 23 8.36 11.91 -15.33
N GLU A 24 7.84 13.13 -15.34
CA GLU A 24 7.89 13.94 -16.55
C GLU A 24 9.33 14.29 -16.90
N VAL A 25 9.60 14.45 -18.20
CA VAL A 25 10.93 14.81 -18.76
C VAL A 25 11.33 16.25 -18.42
N ARG A 26 10.43 17.07 -17.84
CA ARG A 26 10.71 18.48 -17.49
C ARG A 26 10.56 18.73 -15.98
N PRO A 27 11.66 19.02 -15.27
CA PRO A 27 11.61 19.37 -13.86
C PRO A 27 11.24 20.85 -13.71
N SER A 28 9.97 21.21 -13.90
CA SER A 28 9.45 22.51 -13.50
C SER A 28 8.48 22.32 -12.33
N GLN A 29 9.01 22.33 -11.12
CA GLN A 29 8.29 22.62 -9.86
C GLN A 29 6.87 22.03 -9.72
N GLY A 30 6.67 20.76 -10.10
CA GLY A 30 5.36 20.09 -10.04
C GLY A 30 5.35 19.03 -8.96
N ASN A 31 4.46 19.17 -7.99
CA ASN A 31 4.17 18.22 -6.93
C ASN A 31 3.96 16.80 -7.53
N TRP A 32 4.74 15.77 -7.15
CA TRP A 32 4.64 14.40 -7.72
C TRP A 32 3.19 13.85 -7.74
N GLU A 33 2.36 14.34 -6.82
CA GLU A 33 0.92 14.06 -6.73
C GLU A 33 0.15 14.43 -8.02
N THR A 34 0.61 15.40 -8.81
CA THR A 34 -0.01 15.79 -10.10
C THR A 34 0.23 14.77 -11.20
N ASN A 35 1.29 13.97 -11.09
CA ASN A 35 1.68 12.97 -12.08
C ASN A 35 1.14 11.57 -11.74
N LEU A 36 0.31 11.49 -10.69
CA LEU A 36 -0.31 10.26 -10.24
C LEU A 36 -1.50 9.91 -11.15
N VAL A 37 -1.37 8.82 -11.88
CA VAL A 37 -2.39 8.32 -12.79
C VAL A 37 -3.03 7.06 -12.21
N GLN A 38 -4.36 7.06 -12.14
CA GLN A 38 -5.15 5.88 -11.83
C GLN A 38 -5.20 4.96 -13.06
N LEU A 39 -4.80 3.70 -12.91
CA LEU A 39 -4.80 2.73 -14.01
C LEU A 39 -6.14 1.99 -14.08
N GLU A 40 -6.42 1.15 -13.08
CA GLU A 40 -7.61 0.30 -13.11
C GLU A 40 -8.07 -0.07 -11.69
N LYS A 41 -9.38 -0.31 -11.54
CA LYS A 41 -9.99 -0.88 -10.34
C LYS A 41 -10.12 -2.39 -10.51
N LEU A 42 -9.53 -3.13 -9.59
CA LEU A 42 -9.43 -4.58 -9.59
C LEU A 42 -10.44 -5.16 -8.61
N ARG A 43 -11.34 -6.02 -9.10
CA ARG A 43 -12.36 -6.69 -8.27
C ARG A 43 -12.15 -8.21 -8.25
N THR A 44 -11.47 -8.74 -9.25
CA THR A 44 -11.18 -10.16 -9.39
C THR A 44 -9.68 -10.40 -9.55
N ALA A 45 -9.24 -11.62 -9.25
CA ALA A 45 -7.86 -12.03 -9.48
C ALA A 45 -7.52 -12.01 -10.98
N GLU A 46 -8.49 -12.29 -11.86
CA GLU A 46 -8.29 -12.24 -13.31
C GLU A 46 -7.98 -10.81 -13.79
N ASP A 47 -8.74 -9.81 -13.31
CA ASP A 47 -8.48 -8.39 -13.60
C ASP A 47 -7.06 -8.01 -13.19
N PHE A 48 -6.66 -8.44 -11.98
CA PHE A 48 -5.32 -8.19 -11.47
C PHE A 48 -4.25 -8.80 -12.37
N TRP A 49 -4.35 -10.09 -12.71
CA TRP A 49 -3.34 -10.75 -13.52
C TRP A 49 -3.27 -10.23 -14.94
N GLU A 50 -4.40 -9.80 -15.52
CA GLU A 50 -4.41 -9.17 -16.83
C GLU A 50 -3.65 -7.84 -16.83
N LEU A 51 -3.91 -6.98 -15.84
CA LEU A 51 -3.20 -5.73 -15.71
C LEU A 51 -1.72 -5.94 -15.36
N TYR A 52 -1.44 -6.79 -14.35
CA TYR A 52 -0.10 -6.99 -13.80
C TYR A 52 0.91 -7.48 -14.84
N ARG A 53 0.49 -8.31 -15.81
CA ARG A 53 1.34 -8.76 -16.93
C ARG A 53 1.74 -7.63 -17.90
N LYS A 54 1.00 -6.53 -17.94
CA LYS A 54 1.26 -5.38 -18.82
C LYS A 54 2.12 -4.32 -18.14
N LEU A 55 2.33 -4.43 -16.82
CA LEU A 55 3.11 -3.47 -16.04
C LEU A 55 4.61 -3.81 -16.10
N PRO A 56 5.49 -2.79 -16.04
CA PRO A 56 6.92 -3.00 -15.91
C PRO A 56 7.22 -3.65 -14.55
N LYS A 57 8.31 -4.42 -14.50
CA LYS A 57 8.84 -4.89 -13.21
C LYS A 57 9.47 -3.73 -12.45
N PRO A 58 9.53 -3.78 -11.10
CA PRO A 58 10.26 -2.80 -10.30
C PRO A 58 11.69 -2.52 -10.77
N SER A 59 12.44 -3.57 -11.13
CA SER A 59 13.80 -3.46 -11.66
C SER A 59 13.88 -2.67 -12.97
N GLU A 60 12.82 -2.70 -13.78
CA GLU A 60 12.70 -2.02 -15.08
C GLU A 60 12.15 -0.59 -14.96
N LEU A 61 11.68 -0.18 -13.77
CA LEU A 61 11.14 1.17 -13.57
C LEU A 61 12.21 2.24 -13.80
N PRO A 62 11.92 3.27 -14.62
CA PRO A 62 12.75 4.46 -14.73
C PRO A 62 12.95 5.15 -13.38
N ALA A 63 14.01 5.96 -13.28
CA ALA A 63 14.26 6.74 -12.07
C ALA A 63 13.10 7.71 -11.78
N ASN A 64 12.76 7.84 -10.51
CA ASN A 64 11.66 8.64 -9.96
C ASN A 64 10.25 8.21 -10.38
N GLU A 65 10.09 6.98 -10.88
CA GLU A 65 8.77 6.39 -11.10
C GLU A 65 8.32 5.51 -9.94
N HIS A 66 7.01 5.48 -9.74
CA HIS A 66 6.37 4.77 -8.63
C HIS A 66 5.14 3.99 -9.09
N MET A 67 4.96 2.80 -8.54
CA MET A 67 3.75 1.99 -8.66
C MET A 67 3.09 1.84 -7.31
N PHE A 68 1.76 1.90 -7.28
CA PHE A 68 0.98 1.81 -6.05
C PHE A 68 -0.21 0.88 -6.24
N LEU A 69 -0.53 0.10 -5.22
CA LEU A 69 -1.70 -0.74 -5.15
C LEU A 69 -2.42 -0.46 -3.82
N PHE A 70 -3.61 0.16 -3.90
CA PHE A 70 -4.33 0.66 -2.73
C PHE A 70 -5.74 0.09 -2.64
N LYS A 71 -6.22 -0.10 -1.42
CA LYS A 71 -7.58 -0.58 -1.15
C LYS A 71 -8.60 0.50 -1.50
N ARG A 72 -9.74 0.05 -2.02
CA ARG A 72 -10.93 0.84 -2.28
C ARG A 72 -10.60 2.08 -3.13
N SER A 73 -10.96 3.25 -2.63
CA SER A 73 -10.76 4.56 -3.24
C SER A 73 -9.66 5.37 -2.53
N VAL A 74 -8.80 4.74 -1.74
CA VAL A 74 -7.71 5.45 -1.06
C VAL A 74 -6.70 5.93 -2.09
N VAL A 75 -6.48 7.24 -2.12
CA VAL A 75 -5.49 7.85 -3.00
C VAL A 75 -4.11 7.71 -2.34
N PRO A 76 -3.07 7.27 -3.06
CA PRO A 76 -1.75 7.00 -2.50
C PRO A 76 -0.93 8.25 -2.16
N ILE A 77 -1.52 9.20 -1.44
CA ILE A 77 -0.95 10.47 -1.00
C ILE A 77 -1.16 10.65 0.50
N TRP A 78 -0.31 11.45 1.15
CA TRP A 78 -0.44 11.71 2.60
C TRP A 78 -1.67 12.53 2.96
N SER A 79 -2.18 13.35 2.03
CA SER A 79 -3.36 14.19 2.23
C SER A 79 -4.68 13.41 2.21
N ASP A 80 -4.68 12.14 1.80
CA ASP A 80 -5.88 11.31 1.81
C ASP A 80 -6.28 10.98 3.26
N PRO A 81 -7.57 11.14 3.64
CA PRO A 81 -8.06 10.90 5.00
C PRO A 81 -7.64 9.58 5.63
N GLU A 82 -7.55 8.50 4.84
CA GLU A 82 -7.15 7.18 5.35
C GLU A 82 -5.64 7.09 5.60
N ASN A 83 -4.83 7.90 4.92
CA ASN A 83 -3.39 7.95 5.13
C ASN A 83 -2.97 9.00 6.17
N LEU A 84 -3.88 9.90 6.56
CA LEU A 84 -3.63 10.90 7.59
C LEU A 84 -3.22 10.24 8.91
N ASP A 85 -2.24 10.86 9.57
CA ASP A 85 -1.64 10.40 10.84
C ASP A 85 -1.00 9.00 10.79
N GLY A 86 -1.06 8.34 9.63
CA GLY A 86 -0.51 7.03 9.35
C GLY A 86 1.00 6.98 9.28
N CYS A 87 1.50 5.87 8.76
CA CYS A 87 2.92 5.72 8.48
C CYS A 87 3.14 4.82 7.27
N ARG A 88 4.39 4.83 6.80
CA ARG A 88 4.87 3.98 5.73
C ARG A 88 6.05 3.16 6.20
N ILE A 89 5.90 1.84 6.22
CA ILE A 89 7.01 0.91 6.48
C ILE A 89 7.76 0.73 5.17
N THR A 90 9.07 0.98 5.15
CA THR A 90 9.89 1.01 3.94
C THR A 90 11.04 0.02 4.03
N LEU A 91 11.15 -0.85 3.04
CA LEU A 91 12.31 -1.70 2.76
C LEU A 91 13.08 -1.10 1.58
N LYS A 92 14.39 -0.95 1.74
CA LYS A 92 15.29 -0.49 0.67
C LYS A 92 16.00 -1.69 0.06
N VAL A 93 16.08 -1.73 -1.27
CA VAL A 93 16.81 -2.73 -2.03
C VAL A 93 17.79 -2.00 -2.94
N GLU A 94 19.07 -2.33 -2.85
CA GLU A 94 20.10 -1.73 -3.68
C GLU A 94 20.12 -2.36 -5.07
N ARG A 95 20.01 -1.54 -6.12
CA ARG A 95 20.01 -2.03 -7.50
C ARG A 95 21.33 -2.70 -7.88
N GLN A 96 22.44 -2.29 -7.26
CA GLN A 96 23.78 -2.71 -7.66
C GLN A 96 24.10 -4.17 -7.29
N VAL A 97 23.37 -4.76 -6.34
CA VAL A 97 23.65 -6.12 -5.85
C VAL A 97 23.28 -7.18 -6.90
N ASP A 98 22.11 -7.06 -7.52
CA ASP A 98 21.56 -8.06 -8.42
C ASP A 98 20.73 -7.46 -9.58
N ASN A 99 21.02 -6.21 -9.92
CA ASN A 99 20.25 -5.40 -10.87
C ASN A 99 18.78 -5.17 -10.47
N GLY A 100 18.45 -5.33 -9.18
CA GLY A 100 17.10 -5.10 -8.62
C GLY A 100 16.16 -6.30 -8.72
N GLN A 101 16.64 -7.48 -9.13
CA GLN A 101 15.81 -8.69 -9.28
C GLN A 101 15.16 -9.11 -7.96
N GLN A 102 15.86 -8.96 -6.83
CA GLN A 102 15.33 -9.23 -5.50
C GLN A 102 14.12 -8.34 -5.19
N CYS A 103 14.11 -7.11 -5.70
CA CYS A 103 12.98 -6.21 -5.53
C CYS A 103 11.75 -6.68 -6.32
N ASP A 104 11.93 -7.30 -7.49
CA ASP A 104 10.82 -7.87 -8.28
C ASP A 104 10.14 -9.00 -7.51
N VAL A 105 10.94 -9.88 -6.89
CA VAL A 105 10.44 -10.96 -6.01
C VAL A 105 9.69 -10.39 -4.82
N TYR A 106 10.29 -9.43 -4.11
CA TYR A 106 9.65 -8.80 -2.96
C TYR A 106 8.38 -8.04 -3.32
N TRP A 107 8.35 -7.35 -4.46
CA TRP A 107 7.16 -6.66 -4.93
C TRP A 107 6.04 -7.63 -5.22
N HIS A 108 6.34 -8.72 -5.93
CA HIS A 108 5.36 -9.76 -6.22
C HIS A 108 4.76 -10.36 -4.95
N GLU A 109 5.63 -10.72 -4.00
CA GLU A 109 5.23 -11.31 -2.73
C GLU A 109 4.43 -10.34 -1.86
N LEU A 110 4.83 -9.06 -1.85
CA LEU A 110 4.12 -8.01 -1.11
C LEU A 110 2.73 -7.74 -1.70
N VAL A 111 2.62 -7.70 -3.03
CA VAL A 111 1.33 -7.54 -3.72
C VAL A 111 0.42 -8.74 -3.46
N ALA A 112 0.94 -9.97 -3.56
CA ALA A 112 0.19 -11.17 -3.23
C ALA A 112 -0.29 -11.14 -1.77
N ALA A 113 0.58 -10.75 -0.82
CA ALA A 113 0.20 -10.61 0.58
C ALA A 113 -0.91 -9.60 0.83
N ALA A 114 -0.86 -8.47 0.13
CA ALA A 114 -1.88 -7.44 0.23
C ALA A 114 -3.23 -7.98 -0.29
N LEU A 115 -3.25 -8.59 -1.48
CA LEU A 115 -4.47 -9.10 -2.10
C LEU A 115 -5.11 -10.27 -1.33
N GLU A 116 -4.29 -11.16 -0.77
CA GLU A 116 -4.72 -12.35 -0.04
C GLU A 116 -5.08 -12.07 1.42
N GLY A 117 -4.70 -10.92 1.98
CA GLY A 117 -4.89 -10.62 3.39
C GLY A 117 -3.96 -11.42 4.31
N ARG A 118 -2.67 -11.45 3.98
CA ARG A 118 -1.65 -12.17 4.77
C ARG A 118 -1.09 -11.35 5.94
N PHE A 119 -1.62 -10.15 6.20
CA PHE A 119 -1.29 -9.38 7.40
C PHE A 119 -2.23 -9.74 8.58
N GLY A 120 -3.20 -10.63 8.35
CA GLY A 120 -4.11 -11.14 9.38
C GLY A 120 -4.99 -10.03 9.95
N TRP A 121 -5.09 -9.93 11.27
CA TRP A 121 -5.86 -8.84 11.91
C TRP A 121 -5.31 -7.45 11.59
N CYS A 122 -4.05 -7.33 11.18
CA CYS A 122 -3.47 -6.05 10.77
C CYS A 122 -3.93 -5.58 9.39
N ASP A 123 -4.58 -6.42 8.57
CA ASP A 123 -5.01 -6.04 7.23
C ASP A 123 -5.96 -4.84 7.21
N THR A 124 -6.79 -4.68 8.24
CA THR A 124 -7.70 -3.53 8.36
C THR A 124 -6.93 -2.20 8.42
N TYR A 125 -5.67 -2.24 8.87
CA TYR A 125 -4.80 -1.08 9.00
C TYR A 125 -3.90 -0.86 7.78
N VAL A 126 -3.80 -1.82 6.86
CA VAL A 126 -3.01 -1.67 5.63
C VAL A 126 -3.88 -1.05 4.55
N ASN A 127 -3.56 0.19 4.17
CA ASN A 127 -4.25 0.92 3.10
C ASN A 127 -3.77 0.50 1.71
N GLY A 128 -2.48 0.16 1.59
CA GLY A 128 -1.90 -0.15 0.31
C GLY A 128 -0.41 -0.46 0.38
N VAL A 129 0.13 -0.85 -0.77
CA VAL A 129 1.56 -1.12 -0.97
C VAL A 129 2.06 -0.32 -2.15
N SER A 130 3.35 0.02 -2.15
CA SER A 130 3.96 0.74 -3.27
C SER A 130 5.41 0.38 -3.44
N VAL A 131 5.90 0.52 -4.66
CA VAL A 131 7.32 0.42 -5.00
C VAL A 131 7.71 1.66 -5.78
N GLY A 132 8.92 2.15 -5.53
CA GLY A 132 9.44 3.30 -6.25
C GLY A 132 10.90 3.12 -6.58
N SER A 133 11.28 3.65 -7.73
CA SER A 133 12.63 3.63 -8.25
C SER A 133 13.30 4.95 -7.99
N ASP A 134 14.37 4.93 -7.22
CA ASP A 134 15.36 6.00 -7.18
C ASP A 134 16.58 5.57 -8.01
N ALA A 135 17.58 6.45 -8.17
CA ALA A 135 18.75 6.21 -9.03
C ALA A 135 19.43 4.84 -8.81
N ASN A 136 19.80 4.52 -7.56
CA ASN A 136 20.50 3.26 -7.23
C ASN A 136 19.73 2.38 -6.25
N VAL A 137 18.54 2.80 -5.83
CA VAL A 137 17.79 2.15 -4.74
C VAL A 137 16.33 2.01 -5.14
N LEU A 138 15.80 0.82 -4.95
CA LEU A 138 14.38 0.54 -5.02
C LEU A 138 13.79 0.56 -3.61
N LYS A 139 12.61 1.15 -3.45
CA LYS A 139 11.96 1.34 -2.16
C LYS A 139 10.57 0.73 -2.16
N LEU A 140 10.43 -0.41 -1.50
CA LEU A 140 9.17 -1.09 -1.23
C LEU A 140 8.55 -0.51 0.03
N ARG A 141 7.24 -0.32 0.02
CA ARG A 141 6.55 0.47 1.04
C ARG A 141 5.18 -0.12 1.33
N ILE A 142 4.84 -0.20 2.62
CA ILE A 142 3.52 -0.57 3.12
C ILE A 142 2.91 0.67 3.77
N TRP A 143 1.74 1.09 3.30
CA TRP A 143 1.00 2.23 3.81
C TRP A 143 0.01 1.77 4.86
N VAL A 144 0.09 2.38 6.03
CA VAL A 144 -0.64 1.97 7.23
C VAL A 144 -1.43 3.16 7.76
N ARG A 145 -2.76 3.02 7.87
CA ARG A 145 -3.63 4.01 8.53
C ARG A 145 -3.37 4.04 10.02
N ALA A 146 -3.42 5.22 10.63
CA ALA A 146 -3.27 5.35 12.07
C ALA A 146 -4.60 5.36 12.80
N TYR A 147 -4.66 4.57 13.87
CA TYR A 147 -5.47 4.91 15.04
C TYR A 147 -4.80 4.44 16.34
N ASN A 148 -3.98 3.37 16.33
CA ASN A 148 -3.30 2.88 17.54
C ASN A 148 -1.90 2.25 17.29
N GLY A 149 -0.84 2.89 17.79
CA GLY A 149 0.28 2.23 18.47
C GLY A 149 1.40 1.56 17.66
N VAL A 150 2.63 1.71 18.18
CA VAL A 150 3.88 1.03 17.77
C VAL A 150 3.70 -0.49 17.62
N ALA A 151 2.75 -1.10 18.34
CA ALA A 151 2.41 -2.51 18.26
C ALA A 151 1.92 -2.93 16.87
N ILE A 152 1.00 -2.18 16.24
CA ILE A 152 0.50 -2.51 14.89
C ILE A 152 1.64 -2.42 13.87
N GLN A 153 2.47 -1.37 13.99
CA GLN A 153 3.64 -1.20 13.12
C GLN A 153 4.59 -2.39 13.26
N TRP A 154 4.84 -2.85 14.49
CA TRP A 154 5.69 -4.00 14.75
C TRP A 154 5.09 -5.30 14.20
N MET A 155 3.78 -5.53 14.37
CA MET A 155 3.11 -6.73 13.83
C MET A 155 3.15 -6.76 12.29
N ILE A 156 2.90 -5.64 11.63
CA ILE A 156 2.99 -5.55 10.17
C ILE A 156 4.43 -5.78 9.71
N ARG A 157 5.44 -5.20 10.40
CA ARG A 157 6.85 -5.44 10.09
C ARG A 157 7.23 -6.91 10.27
N LEU A 158 6.77 -7.55 11.34
CA LEU A 158 7.02 -8.97 11.60
C LEU A 158 6.38 -9.86 10.52
N ALA A 159 5.13 -9.58 10.14
CA ALA A 159 4.47 -10.31 9.06
C ALA A 159 5.25 -10.13 7.73
N ALA A 160 5.60 -8.88 7.40
CA ALA A 160 6.35 -8.55 6.19
C ALA A 160 7.73 -9.20 6.16
N SER A 161 8.48 -9.22 7.28
CA SER A 161 9.80 -9.84 7.32
C SER A 161 9.74 -11.34 7.05
N ARG A 162 8.65 -12.01 7.45
CA ARG A 162 8.48 -13.46 7.24
C ARG A 162 8.22 -13.81 5.78
N PHE A 163 7.26 -13.17 5.12
CA PHE A 163 6.97 -13.49 3.73
C PHE A 163 8.01 -12.91 2.76
N LEU A 164 8.65 -11.78 3.09
CA LEU A 164 9.76 -11.25 2.29
C LEU A 164 11.08 -11.95 2.57
N GLY A 165 11.22 -12.69 3.67
CA GLY A 165 12.50 -13.31 4.05
C GLY A 165 13.61 -12.29 4.31
N CYS A 166 13.29 -11.10 4.79
CA CYS A 166 14.25 -10.04 5.13
C CYS A 166 14.36 -9.84 6.64
N ASN A 167 15.39 -9.11 7.09
CA ASN A 167 15.50 -8.76 8.50
C ASN A 167 14.44 -7.71 8.86
N ILE A 168 13.75 -7.91 9.98
CA ILE A 168 12.77 -6.95 10.49
C ILE A 168 13.38 -5.56 10.75
N ALA A 169 14.68 -5.50 11.04
CA ALA A 169 15.41 -4.24 11.23
C ALA A 169 15.47 -3.38 9.95
N ASP A 170 15.46 -4.02 8.76
CA ASP A 170 15.54 -3.32 7.47
C ASP A 170 14.21 -2.66 7.08
N LEU A 171 13.11 -3.09 7.71
CA LEU A 171 11.78 -2.49 7.56
C LEU A 171 11.66 -1.25 8.45
N THR A 172 11.96 -0.09 7.88
CA THR A 172 11.99 1.19 8.60
C THR A 172 10.65 1.94 8.55
N VAL A 173 10.21 2.52 9.66
CA VAL A 173 8.94 3.27 9.72
C VAL A 173 9.18 4.75 9.41
N HIS A 174 8.41 5.30 8.48
CA HIS A 174 8.43 6.71 8.10
C HIS A 174 7.05 7.32 8.31
N LYS A 175 6.97 8.48 8.97
CA LYS A 175 5.75 9.27 9.10
C LYS A 175 5.81 10.48 8.18
N ASP A 176 4.65 11.06 7.86
CA ASP A 176 4.64 12.33 7.15
C ASP A 176 5.20 13.45 8.03
N LEU A 177 6.23 14.13 7.54
CA LEU A 177 6.87 15.26 8.21
C LEU A 177 6.31 16.61 7.74
N SER A 178 5.48 16.64 6.68
CA SER A 178 4.93 17.87 6.11
C SER A 178 4.12 18.68 7.12
N ARG A 179 3.39 18.00 8.02
CA ARG A 179 2.63 18.63 9.11
C ARG A 179 3.49 19.28 10.19
N ASN A 180 4.70 18.77 10.43
CA ASN A 180 5.61 19.39 11.38
C ASN A 180 6.12 20.74 10.86
N LEU A 181 6.20 20.90 9.54
CA LEU A 181 6.54 22.17 8.89
C LEU A 181 5.38 23.17 8.95
N CYS A 182 4.13 22.72 8.74
CA CYS A 182 2.96 23.61 8.87
C CYS A 182 2.73 24.14 10.28
N ARG A 183 3.11 23.40 11.34
CA ARG A 183 2.95 23.83 12.73
C ARG A 183 3.97 24.87 13.21
N ILE A 184 5.08 25.02 12.50
CA ILE A 184 6.13 25.99 12.85
C ILE A 184 5.85 27.35 12.22
N ASN A 185 5.12 27.39 11.10
CA ASN A 185 4.75 28.61 10.41
C ASN A 185 3.24 28.86 10.54
N ASP A 186 2.81 29.29 11.73
CA ASP A 186 1.56 30.02 11.92
C ASP A 186 1.61 31.28 11.05
N ASP A 187 1.19 31.14 9.78
CA ASP A 187 0.35 32.11 9.06
C ASP A 187 0.13 31.76 7.58
N LYS A 188 0.89 30.86 6.95
CA LYS A 188 0.67 30.49 5.52
C LYS A 188 1.19 29.07 5.16
N CYS A 189 0.51 27.99 5.56
CA CYS A 189 0.81 26.68 4.95
C CYS A 189 0.13 26.59 3.57
N VAL A 190 0.87 26.88 2.50
CA VAL A 190 0.41 26.84 1.08
C VAL A 190 0.82 25.52 0.39
N GLN A 191 1.26 24.50 1.13
CA GLN A 191 1.80 23.26 0.53
C GLN A 191 1.25 21.97 1.15
N CYS A 192 0.02 21.98 1.66
CA CYS A 192 -0.81 20.79 1.63
C CYS A 192 -1.56 20.76 0.28
N ALA A 193 -1.85 19.58 -0.26
CA ALA A 193 -2.57 19.43 -1.54
C ALA A 193 -3.71 20.46 -1.63
N THR A 194 -3.74 21.25 -2.71
CA THR A 194 -4.72 22.33 -2.86
C THR A 194 -6.13 21.76 -2.65
N ALA A 195 -6.98 22.48 -1.90
CA ALA A 195 -8.34 22.05 -1.57
C ALA A 195 -9.15 21.58 -2.79
N ASP A 196 -8.81 22.11 -3.97
CA ASP A 196 -9.38 21.74 -5.27
C ASP A 196 -9.16 20.27 -5.65
N ASN A 197 -8.01 19.67 -5.31
CA ASN A 197 -7.72 18.28 -5.62
C ASN A 197 -8.46 17.32 -4.69
N ILE A 198 -8.55 17.65 -3.39
CA ILE A 198 -9.27 16.85 -2.39
C ILE A 198 -10.77 16.81 -2.72
N ALA A 199 -11.37 17.95 -3.06
CA ALA A 199 -12.78 18.04 -3.47
C ALA A 199 -13.07 17.22 -4.74
N THR A 200 -12.12 17.17 -5.67
CA THR A 200 -12.22 16.37 -6.89
C THR A 200 -12.23 14.86 -6.58
N TRP A 201 -11.40 14.40 -5.64
CA TRP A 201 -11.37 13.00 -5.22
C TRP A 201 -12.55 12.60 -4.34
N ASP A 202 -13.02 13.49 -3.48
CA ASP A 202 -14.23 13.29 -2.68
C ASP A 202 -15.49 13.19 -3.56
N LYS A 203 -15.58 14.00 -4.61
CA LYS A 203 -16.68 13.92 -5.59
C LYS A 203 -16.66 12.59 -6.34
N LYS A 204 -15.47 12.15 -6.77
CA LYS A 204 -15.28 10.84 -7.44
C LYS A 204 -15.66 9.67 -6.52
N ARG A 205 -15.36 9.75 -5.22
CA ARG A 205 -15.78 8.76 -4.21
C ARG A 205 -17.31 8.64 -4.09
N LYS A 206 -18.02 9.77 -4.11
CA LYS A 206 -19.49 9.79 -4.00
C LYS A 206 -20.19 9.25 -5.25
N GLU A 207 -19.62 9.49 -6.43
CA GLU A 207 -20.12 8.94 -7.69
C GLU A 207 -19.96 7.41 -7.78
N ASP A 208 -19.01 6.84 -7.03
CA ASP A 208 -18.73 5.40 -6.99
C ASP A 208 -19.56 4.59 -5.96
N HIS A 209 -20.55 5.20 -5.28
CA HIS A 209 -21.50 4.58 -4.34
C HIS A 209 -20.87 3.65 -3.28
N PHE A 210 -19.96 4.16 -2.45
CA PHE A 210 -19.24 3.36 -1.43
C PHE A 210 -19.65 3.61 0.03
N ASP A 211 -20.64 4.46 0.31
CA ASP A 211 -21.05 4.88 1.66
C ASP A 211 -21.95 3.87 2.42
N ASP A 212 -21.85 2.57 2.12
CA ASP A 212 -22.58 1.53 2.88
C ASP A 212 -21.62 0.62 3.64
N LEU A 213 -21.12 1.08 4.79
CA LEU A 213 -20.72 0.17 5.88
C LEU A 213 -21.24 0.66 7.24
N PRO A 214 -21.75 -0.25 8.09
CA PRO A 214 -22.33 0.10 9.37
C PRO A 214 -21.25 0.52 10.37
N ASN A 215 -21.50 1.60 11.11
CA ASN A 215 -20.74 2.02 12.28
C ASN A 215 -20.78 0.93 13.37
N GLY A 216 -19.92 -0.08 13.25
CA GLY A 216 -19.73 -1.13 14.24
C GLY A 216 -18.59 -0.79 15.19
N SER A 217 -18.89 -0.06 16.27
CA SER A 217 -17.97 0.09 17.41
C SER A 217 -17.75 -1.26 18.09
N LEU A 218 -16.72 -2.02 17.71
CA LEU A 218 -16.31 -3.21 18.46
C LEU A 218 -15.26 -2.83 19.50
N ASN A 219 -15.72 -2.85 20.75
CA ASN A 219 -14.98 -2.56 21.97
C ASN A 219 -13.81 -3.55 22.14
N CYS A 220 -12.59 -3.01 22.31
CA CYS A 220 -11.31 -3.71 22.24
C CYS A 220 -11.03 -4.74 23.35
N ASN A 221 -11.93 -4.90 24.32
CA ASN A 221 -11.68 -5.73 25.50
C ASN A 221 -12.10 -7.20 25.40
N ASN A 222 -12.79 -7.62 24.33
CA ASN A 222 -13.33 -9.00 24.24
C ASN A 222 -12.57 -9.96 23.32
N ALA A 223 -11.53 -9.50 22.60
CA ALA A 223 -10.82 -10.34 21.62
C ALA A 223 -9.68 -11.19 22.22
N TYR A 224 -9.20 -10.87 23.43
CA TYR A 224 -8.03 -11.52 24.03
C TYR A 224 -8.28 -12.94 24.54
N ASN A 225 -9.54 -13.32 24.83
CA ASN A 225 -9.84 -14.60 25.50
C ASN A 225 -10.41 -15.70 24.58
N GLN A 226 -10.61 -15.45 23.28
CA GLN A 226 -11.27 -16.42 22.39
C GLN A 226 -10.37 -17.14 21.38
N LEU A 227 -9.07 -16.83 21.31
CA LEU A 227 -8.20 -17.40 20.28
C LEU A 227 -6.99 -18.07 20.94
N GLY A 228 -7.11 -19.38 21.17
CA GLY A 228 -6.06 -20.26 21.68
C GLY A 228 -4.87 -20.38 20.73
N PHE A 229 -4.05 -19.32 20.63
CA PHE A 229 -2.85 -19.25 19.80
C PHE A 229 -1.57 -19.77 20.47
N PHE A 230 -1.70 -20.64 21.48
CA PHE A 230 -0.59 -21.42 22.03
C PHE A 230 -0.89 -22.91 21.88
N ASP A 231 -0.43 -23.52 20.77
CA ASP A 231 -0.05 -24.94 20.77
C ASP A 231 1.48 -24.99 20.96
N PRO A 232 1.99 -25.36 22.15
CA PRO A 232 3.42 -25.43 22.42
C PRO A 232 4.14 -26.57 21.67
N LYS A 233 3.43 -27.44 20.93
CA LYS A 233 4.00 -28.66 20.34
C LYS A 233 4.49 -28.53 18.90
N LEU A 234 4.38 -27.36 18.27
CA LEU A 234 4.82 -27.15 16.87
C LEU A 234 6.26 -26.62 16.71
N ASN A 235 7.05 -26.51 17.78
CA ASN A 235 8.47 -26.10 17.74
C ASN A 235 9.47 -27.24 17.94
N ALA A 236 9.14 -28.45 17.46
CA ALA A 236 10.10 -29.54 17.38
C ALA A 236 10.16 -30.05 15.95
N LEU A 237 10.82 -29.28 15.08
CA LEU A 237 11.43 -29.66 13.80
C LEU A 237 11.85 -28.34 13.14
N TYR A 238 13.03 -27.83 13.50
CA TYR A 238 14.02 -27.05 12.74
C TYR A 238 15.05 -26.50 13.72
#